data_AF-A0A8S8Z219-F1
#
_entry.id   AF-A0A8S8Z219-F1
#
_cell.length_a   1.000
_cell.length_b   1.000
_cell.length_c   1.000
_cell.angle_alpha   90.00
_cell.angle_beta   90.00
_cell.angle_gamma   90.00
#
_symmetry.space_group_name_H-M   'P 1'
#
loop_
_entity.id
_entity.type
_entity.pdbx_description
1 polymer ?
#
loop_
_entity_poly.entity_id
_entity_poly.type
_entity_poly.pdbx_seq_one_letter_code
_entity_poly.pdbx_strand_id
1 'polypeptide(L)'
;MRNWVDGPHFPDAAKVEVQSSVSEEVRTNLTDEQNAFLSSLSSAISDCEWTAKAIGDCIRLVATEAREIYGGEAYVALYWIILGKSHGPRVASIMAEMERPDFETLI
;
A
#
# COMPACT_ATOMS: atom_id res chain seq x y z
N MET A 1 -19.69 9.11 -11.03
CA MET A 1 -19.12 8.14 -10.07
C MET A 1 -19.35 8.56 -8.62
N ARG A 2 -19.12 9.83 -8.27
CA ARG A 2 -19.34 10.38 -6.91
C ARG A 2 -20.71 10.04 -6.30
N ASN A 3 -21.80 10.25 -7.04
CA ASN A 3 -23.17 9.91 -6.60
C ASN A 3 -23.39 8.43 -6.25
N TRP A 4 -22.57 7.51 -6.79
CA TRP A 4 -22.65 6.10 -6.43
C TRP A 4 -21.95 5.83 -5.10
N VAL A 5 -20.74 6.39 -4.90
CA VAL A 5 -19.94 6.24 -3.67
C VAL A 5 -20.62 6.88 -2.46
N ASP A 6 -21.26 8.04 -2.66
CA ASP A 6 -22.02 8.75 -1.63
C ASP A 6 -23.47 8.23 -1.48
N GLY A 7 -23.86 7.26 -2.32
CA GLY A 7 -25.20 6.71 -2.34
C GLY A 7 -25.47 5.72 -1.20
N PRO A 8 -26.74 5.52 -0.80
CA PRO A 8 -27.11 4.66 0.33
C PRO A 8 -26.86 3.16 0.09
N HIS A 9 -26.54 2.77 -1.14
CA HIS A 9 -26.28 1.37 -1.52
C HIS A 9 -24.80 1.06 -1.70
N PHE A 10 -23.90 2.03 -1.51
CA PHE A 10 -22.48 1.75 -1.56
C PHE A 10 -22.05 0.99 -0.31
N PRO A 11 -21.45 -0.20 -0.43
CA PRO A 11 -21.07 -0.98 0.73
C PRO A 11 -19.95 -0.28 1.49
N ASP A 12 -20.13 -0.08 2.80
CA ASP A 12 -19.12 0.57 3.65
C ASP A 12 -17.76 -0.15 3.61
N ALA A 13 -17.77 -1.47 3.47
CA ALA A 13 -16.55 -2.27 3.33
C ALA A 13 -15.71 -1.92 2.07
N ALA A 14 -16.35 -1.40 1.02
CA ALA A 14 -15.66 -0.96 -0.19
C ALA A 14 -15.12 0.47 -0.10
N LYS A 15 -15.47 1.22 0.95
CA LYS A 15 -14.86 2.53 1.21
C LYS A 15 -13.42 2.32 1.63
N VAL A 16 -12.56 3.20 1.14
CA VAL A 16 -11.13 3.22 1.47
C VAL A 16 -10.80 4.61 2.00
N GLU A 17 -10.03 4.62 3.07
CA GLU A 17 -9.48 5.83 3.68
C GLU A 17 -7.98 5.64 3.76
N VAL A 18 -7.24 6.62 3.25
CA VAL A 18 -5.76 6.58 3.28
C VAL A 18 -5.29 7.08 4.64
N GLN A 19 -4.43 6.33 5.30
CA GLN A 19 -3.88 6.71 6.59
C GLN A 19 -2.91 7.88 6.45
N SER A 20 -2.94 8.78 7.42
CA SER A 20 -1.96 9.86 7.58
C SER A 20 -0.77 9.47 8.48
N SER A 21 -0.87 8.34 9.18
CA SER A 21 0.20 7.78 10.02
C SER A 21 -0.08 6.31 10.33
N VAL A 22 0.97 5.51 10.46
CA VAL A 22 0.85 4.09 10.84
C VAL A 22 0.64 3.93 12.35
N SER A 23 -0.55 3.49 12.75
CA SER A 23 -0.91 3.24 14.15
C SER A 23 -0.18 2.02 14.75
N GLU A 24 -0.13 1.92 16.08
CA GLU A 24 0.43 0.72 16.74
C GLU A 24 -0.32 -0.55 16.36
N GLU A 25 -1.65 -0.49 16.24
CA GLU A 25 -2.46 -1.64 15.78
C GLU A 25 -2.00 -2.15 14.42
N VAL A 26 -1.77 -1.25 13.45
CA VAL A 26 -1.24 -1.63 12.14
C VAL A 26 0.14 -2.26 12.27
N ARG A 27 1.04 -1.68 13.08
CA ARG A 27 2.38 -2.22 13.30
C ARG A 27 2.34 -3.64 13.87
N THR A 28 1.40 -3.94 14.76
CA THR A 28 1.24 -5.30 15.32
C THR A 28 0.70 -6.32 14.32
N ASN A 29 0.10 -5.88 13.22
CA ASN A 29 -0.38 -6.76 12.15
C ASN A 29 0.68 -7.04 11.07
N LEU A 30 1.83 -6.35 11.10
CA LEU A 30 2.93 -6.55 10.15
C LEU A 30 3.87 -7.65 10.65
N THR A 31 4.19 -8.61 9.78
CA THR A 31 5.22 -9.62 10.06
C THR A 31 6.62 -9.07 9.86
N ASP A 32 7.65 -9.79 10.33
CA ASP A 32 9.04 -9.40 10.12
C ASP A 32 9.41 -9.38 8.63
N GLU A 33 8.91 -10.33 7.85
CA GLU A 33 9.12 -10.39 6.40
C GLU A 33 8.44 -9.23 5.67
N GLN A 34 7.24 -8.85 6.13
CA GLN A 34 6.52 -7.68 5.62
C GLN A 34 7.28 -6.38 5.95
N ASN A 35 7.81 -6.24 7.17
CA ASN A 35 8.66 -5.09 7.55
C ASN A 35 9.97 -5.03 6.73
N ALA A 36 10.60 -6.17 6.47
CA ALA A 36 11.80 -6.26 5.63
C ALA A 36 11.50 -5.87 4.17
N PHE A 37 10.35 -6.31 3.64
CA PHE A 37 9.87 -5.90 2.33
C PHE A 37 9.63 -4.38 2.26
N LEU A 38 8.94 -3.80 3.25
CA LEU A 38 8.66 -2.36 3.32
C LEU A 38 9.96 -1.54 3.36
N SER A 39 10.94 -1.98 4.17
CA SER A 39 12.26 -1.34 4.23
C SER A 39 12.98 -1.34 2.87
N SER A 40 12.89 -2.46 2.14
CA SER A 40 13.49 -2.59 0.80
C SER A 40 12.76 -1.73 -0.22
N LEU A 41 11.43 -1.65 -0.13
CA LEU A 41 10.60 -0.84 -1.01
C LEU A 41 10.86 0.66 -0.82
N SER A 42 10.99 1.13 0.42
CA SER A 42 11.30 2.53 0.74
C SER A 42 12.54 3.02 -0.02
N SER A 43 13.58 2.19 -0.09
CA SER A 43 14.78 2.49 -0.87
C SER A 43 14.50 2.51 -2.38
N ALA A 44 13.85 1.48 -2.92
CA ALA A 44 13.64 1.32 -4.35
C ALA A 44 12.67 2.34 -4.96
N ILE A 45 11.71 2.81 -4.18
CA ILE A 45 10.63 3.66 -4.69
C ILE A 45 11.01 5.14 -4.77
N SER A 46 12.08 5.54 -4.08
CA SER A 46 12.62 6.91 -4.10
C SER A 46 13.02 7.37 -5.51
N ASP A 47 13.59 6.46 -6.32
CA ASP A 47 14.03 6.72 -7.71
C ASP A 47 12.97 6.32 -8.76
N CYS A 48 11.81 5.81 -8.33
CA CYS A 48 10.76 5.35 -9.23
C CYS A 48 10.02 6.53 -9.84
N GLU A 49 9.53 6.41 -11.08
CA GLU A 49 8.56 7.37 -11.64
C GLU A 49 7.24 7.25 -10.87
N TRP A 50 6.62 8.37 -10.47
CA TRP A 50 5.37 8.35 -9.68
C TRP A 50 4.12 8.11 -10.54
N THR A 51 4.08 6.97 -11.23
CA THR A 51 2.91 6.54 -12.01
C THR A 51 2.44 5.17 -11.55
N ALA A 52 1.13 4.91 -11.67
CA ALA A 52 0.55 3.63 -11.25
C ALA A 52 1.13 2.40 -11.97
N LYS A 53 1.78 2.60 -13.13
CA LYS A 53 2.52 1.54 -13.82
C LYS A 53 3.88 1.32 -13.16
N ALA A 54 4.71 2.36 -13.09
CA ALA A 54 6.06 2.28 -12.54
C ALA A 54 6.07 1.87 -11.06
N ILE A 55 5.16 2.41 -10.24
CA ILE A 55 4.97 1.98 -8.84
C ILE A 55 4.65 0.48 -8.78
N GLY A 56 3.73 0.00 -9.62
CA GLY A 56 3.36 -1.41 -9.66
C GLY A 56 4.49 -2.33 -10.14
N ASP A 57 5.32 -1.87 -11.08
CA ASP A 57 6.52 -2.59 -11.54
C ASP A 57 7.58 -2.65 -10.43
N CYS A 58 7.83 -1.54 -9.74
CA CYS A 58 8.75 -1.44 -8.60
C CYS A 58 8.34 -2.38 -7.46
N ILE A 59 7.07 -2.37 -7.04
CA ILE A 59 6.55 -3.28 -6.01
C ILE A 59 6.78 -4.74 -6.40
N ARG A 60 6.46 -5.12 -7.65
CA ARG A 60 6.67 -6.49 -8.13
C ARG A 60 8.14 -6.88 -8.13
N LEU A 61 9.03 -5.99 -8.56
CA LEU A 61 10.46 -6.24 -8.58
C LEU A 61 10.97 -6.51 -7.17
N VAL A 62 10.71 -5.60 -6.22
CA VAL A 62 11.14 -5.74 -4.82
C VAL A 62 10.56 -6.99 -4.17
N ALA A 63 9.27 -7.28 -4.39
CA ALA A 63 8.63 -8.48 -3.86
C ALA A 63 9.21 -9.78 -4.46
N THR A 64 9.68 -9.74 -5.71
CA THR A 64 10.30 -10.92 -6.37
C THR A 64 11.73 -11.15 -5.86
N GLU A 65 12.45 -10.07 -5.56
CA GLU A 65 13.81 -10.12 -5.03
C GLU A 65 13.85 -10.48 -3.53
N ALA A 66 12.79 -10.13 -2.79
CA ALA A 66 12.60 -10.52 -1.42
C ALA A 66 12.38 -12.03 -1.32
N ARG A 67 13.39 -12.75 -0.80
CA ARG A 67 13.38 -14.21 -0.69
C ARG A 67 12.42 -14.76 0.37
N GLU A 68 12.01 -13.90 1.29
CA GLU A 68 11.32 -14.28 2.52
C GLU A 68 9.81 -13.96 2.48
N ILE A 69 9.33 -13.27 1.44
CA ILE A 69 7.93 -12.86 1.32
C ILE A 69 7.28 -13.50 0.10
N TYR A 70 6.08 -14.04 0.27
CA TYR A 70 5.26 -14.43 -0.86
C TYR A 70 4.68 -13.19 -1.53
N GLY A 71 4.60 -13.17 -2.87
CA GLY A 71 4.17 -11.97 -3.61
C GLY A 71 2.83 -11.38 -3.17
N GLY A 72 1.90 -12.19 -2.62
CA GLY A 72 0.64 -11.71 -2.04
C GLY A 72 0.80 -10.95 -0.71
N GLU A 73 1.71 -11.39 0.15
CA GLU A 73 2.00 -10.78 1.46
C GLU A 73 2.61 -9.38 1.34
N ALA A 74 3.36 -9.13 0.26
CA ALA A 74 3.88 -7.80 -0.06
C ALA A 74 2.76 -6.77 -0.24
N TYR A 75 1.65 -7.15 -0.88
CA TYR A 75 0.50 -6.26 -1.05
C TYR A 75 -0.29 -6.09 0.26
N VAL A 76 -0.38 -7.14 1.08
CA VAL A 76 -1.01 -7.08 2.40
C VAL A 76 -0.29 -6.05 3.28
N ALA A 77 1.05 -6.05 3.30
CA ALA A 77 1.84 -5.05 4.02
C ALA A 77 1.50 -3.61 3.59
N LEU A 78 1.36 -3.38 2.28
CA LEU A 78 1.00 -2.07 1.75
C LEU A 78 -0.42 -1.66 2.12
N TYR A 79 -1.39 -2.58 2.08
CA TYR A 79 -2.75 -2.28 2.52
C TYR A 79 -2.80 -1.94 4.01
N TRP A 80 -1.98 -2.59 4.83
CA TRP A 80 -1.89 -2.27 6.25
C TRP A 80 -1.44 -0.83 6.47
N ILE A 81 -0.32 -0.41 5.87
CA ILE A 81 0.20 0.96 6.10
C ILE A 81 -0.62 2.04 5.38
N ILE A 82 -1.22 1.76 4.22
CA ILE A 82 -2.00 2.75 3.45
C ILE A 82 -3.44 2.82 3.93
N LEU A 83 -4.08 1.70 4.27
CA LEU A 83 -5.53 1.61 4.49
C LEU A 83 -5.92 1.11 5.89
N GLY A 84 -4.98 0.61 6.68
CA GLY A 84 -5.28 -0.02 7.98
C GLY A 84 -6.03 -1.33 7.88
N LYS A 85 -5.93 -2.04 6.75
CA LYS A 85 -6.61 -3.32 6.52
C LYS A 85 -5.78 -4.21 5.61
N SER A 86 -6.09 -5.50 5.58
CA SER A 86 -5.30 -6.48 4.81
C SER A 86 -5.61 -6.54 3.30
N HIS A 87 -6.59 -5.78 2.81
CA HIS A 87 -7.05 -5.85 1.42
C HIS A 87 -7.67 -4.54 0.94
N GLY A 88 -7.65 -4.34 -0.38
CA GLY A 88 -8.23 -3.16 -1.00
C GLY A 88 -8.19 -3.19 -2.53
N PRO A 89 -8.56 -2.07 -3.17
CA PRO A 89 -8.36 -1.82 -4.58
C PRO A 89 -6.87 -1.89 -4.96
N ARG A 90 -6.56 -1.93 -6.24
CA ARG A 90 -5.18 -1.99 -6.75
C ARG A 90 -4.28 -0.92 -6.11
N VAL A 91 -3.35 -1.36 -5.24
CA VAL A 91 -2.53 -0.46 -4.42
C VAL A 91 -1.74 0.57 -5.23
N ALA A 92 -1.17 0.18 -6.37
CA ALA A 92 -0.41 1.08 -7.22
C ALA A 92 -1.27 2.21 -7.79
N SER A 93 -2.58 1.98 -7.97
CA SER A 93 -3.51 3.05 -8.35
C SER A 93 -3.79 3.99 -7.18
N ILE A 94 -3.86 3.49 -5.94
CA ILE A 94 -4.04 4.32 -4.75
C ILE A 94 -2.80 5.22 -4.55
N MET A 95 -1.61 4.62 -4.56
CA MET A 95 -0.34 5.35 -4.38
C MET A 95 -0.12 6.44 -5.44
N ALA A 96 -0.56 6.21 -6.69
CA ALA A 96 -0.43 7.21 -7.75
C ALA A 96 -1.35 8.43 -7.59
N GLU A 97 -2.42 8.31 -6.79
CA GLU A 97 -3.29 9.43 -6.41
C GLU A 97 -2.81 10.11 -5.11
N MET A 98 -1.84 9.52 -4.41
CA MET A 98 -1.17 10.12 -3.25
C MET A 98 0.04 10.93 -3.71
N GLU A 99 0.39 11.95 -2.94
CA GLU A 99 1.69 12.60 -3.06
C GLU A 99 2.78 11.64 -2.55
N ARG A 100 3.92 11.57 -3.26
CA ARG A 100 5.04 10.72 -2.86
C ARG A 100 5.50 10.97 -1.41
N PRO A 101 5.68 12.23 -0.96
CA PRO A 101 6.09 12.48 0.41
C PRO A 101 5.13 11.90 1.45
N ASP A 102 3.82 11.92 1.19
CA ASP A 102 2.83 11.36 2.12
C ASP A 102 3.03 9.84 2.28
N PHE A 103 3.28 9.13 1.18
CA PHE A 103 3.60 7.70 1.23
C PHE A 103 4.93 7.45 1.96
N GLU A 104 5.96 8.25 1.70
CA GLU A 104 7.26 8.13 2.36
C GLU A 104 7.17 8.32 3.89
N THR A 105 6.20 9.08 4.41
CA THR A 105 5.98 9.17 5.87
C THR A 105 5.37 7.91 6.50
N LEU A 106 4.78 7.03 5.68
CA LEU A 106 4.14 5.80 6.16
C LEU A 106 5.11 4.61 6.23
N ILE A 107 6.27 4.68 5.57
CA ILE A 107 7.17 3.53 5.34
C ILE A 107 8.55 3.70 5.95
#